data_AF-A0A9D5W186-F1
#
_entry.id   AF-A0A9D5W186-F1
#
_cell.length_a   1.000
_cell.length_b   1.000
_cell.length_c   1.000
_cell.angle_alpha   90.00
_cell.angle_beta   90.00
_cell.angle_gamma   90.00
#
_symmetry.space_group_name_H-M   'P 1'
#
loop_
_entity.id
_entity.type
_entity.pdbx_description
1 polymer ?
#
loop_
_entity_poly.entity_id
_entity_poly.type
_entity_poly.pdbx_seq_one_letter_code
_entity_poly.pdbx_strand_id
1 'polypeptide(L)'
;KILCPYPSSAKDVGQWLIGESGLNIIPKKIEDAYKDYPSGYKGYHFSAMKDIPFVSIEKIHCEIQIKTMCQETWDAQTHDLSYKKADIISDDLKKHFIQLSNVLAAIDEQGDIIKNQIQMEEKEEQQKRHAAAFSLMSESNEIIEKLKKTTSIAITPESILDAENINDIYDFLNKNCNGELTISLCYFYILIAMLSKENTHTIYALEKSNDLLKKDPQNTTYIKTKMTAYCFLNKHKDIIEYIKETVNYIESIKTQSSDDLNIKNDICYWITDSIRIGINDVKLHEIAKKYAKELYKSKKSGYLDTVGFFYIVTGTIEEEIEDGLILINEAMKIIPENQTQIAKAFKDYHKLLAYKRLLNLSRKNKYIKT
;
A
#
# COMPACT_ATOMS: atom_id res chain seq x y z
N LYS A 1 -13.64 31.80 0.74
CA LYS A 1 -13.39 30.68 -0.20
C LYS A 1 -12.53 29.64 0.50
N ILE A 2 -12.76 28.36 0.25
CA ILE A 2 -11.92 27.23 0.69
C ILE A 2 -11.33 26.61 -0.57
N LEU A 3 -10.00 26.49 -0.62
CA LEU A 3 -9.30 25.93 -1.76
C LEU A 3 -8.83 24.51 -1.43
N CYS A 4 -9.12 23.58 -2.33
CA CYS A 4 -8.76 22.18 -2.20
C CYS A 4 -7.80 21.77 -3.32
N PRO A 5 -6.88 20.84 -3.05
CA PRO A 5 -5.96 20.36 -4.08
C PRO A 5 -6.62 19.45 -5.12
N TYR A 6 -7.73 18.76 -4.75
CA TYR A 6 -8.39 17.77 -5.60
C TYR A 6 -9.92 17.92 -5.56
N PRO A 7 -10.64 17.50 -6.62
CA PRO A 7 -12.10 17.41 -6.62
C PRO A 7 -12.67 16.57 -5.47
N SER A 8 -12.08 15.40 -5.20
CA SER A 8 -12.46 14.56 -4.05
C SER A 8 -12.37 15.32 -2.74
N SER A 9 -11.27 16.05 -2.51
CA SER A 9 -11.08 16.87 -1.31
C SER A 9 -12.08 18.00 -1.20
N ALA A 10 -12.45 18.66 -2.31
CA ALA A 10 -13.50 19.68 -2.30
C ALA A 10 -14.87 19.09 -1.90
N LYS A 11 -15.18 17.90 -2.41
CA LYS A 11 -16.38 17.16 -2.04
C LYS A 11 -16.38 16.75 -0.56
N ASP A 12 -15.28 16.20 -0.07
CA ASP A 12 -15.12 15.75 1.32
C ASP A 12 -15.31 16.92 2.32
N VAL A 13 -14.68 18.07 2.04
CA VAL A 13 -14.86 19.28 2.87
C VAL A 13 -16.30 19.78 2.82
N GLY A 14 -16.94 19.74 1.64
CA GLY A 14 -18.35 20.09 1.51
C GLY A 14 -19.27 19.17 2.32
N GLN A 15 -19.01 17.86 2.30
CA GLN A 15 -19.76 16.88 3.10
C GLN A 15 -19.55 17.09 4.60
N TRP A 16 -18.31 17.35 5.02
CA TRP A 16 -18.00 17.69 6.40
C TRP A 16 -18.75 18.97 6.84
N LEU A 17 -18.75 20.00 6.00
CA LEU A 17 -19.43 21.27 6.28
C LEU A 17 -20.94 21.09 6.48
N ILE A 18 -21.59 20.23 5.68
CA ILE A 18 -23.03 19.93 5.83
C ILE A 18 -23.38 19.40 7.22
N GLY A 19 -22.47 18.60 7.80
CA GLY A 19 -22.61 17.98 9.12
C GLY A 19 -22.22 18.86 10.31
N GLU A 20 -21.70 20.07 10.07
CA GLU A 20 -21.28 20.99 11.12
C GLU A 20 -22.49 21.50 11.92
N SER A 21 -22.47 21.28 13.24
CA SER A 21 -23.59 21.62 14.13
C SER A 21 -23.58 23.08 14.59
N GLY A 22 -22.42 23.76 14.54
CA GLY A 22 -22.28 25.15 14.94
C GLY A 22 -22.78 26.18 13.93
N LEU A 23 -23.19 25.76 12.73
CA LEU A 23 -23.63 26.62 11.62
C LEU A 23 -24.88 26.04 10.95
N ASN A 24 -25.84 26.91 10.61
CA ASN A 24 -26.92 26.52 9.72
C ASN A 24 -26.44 26.61 8.25
N ILE A 25 -25.98 25.48 7.72
CA ILE A 25 -25.48 25.34 6.34
C ILE A 25 -26.61 24.93 5.38
N ILE A 26 -26.71 25.64 4.25
CA ILE A 26 -27.60 25.32 3.12
C ILE A 26 -26.76 25.31 1.83
N PRO A 27 -26.94 24.34 0.92
CA PRO A 27 -27.88 23.21 1.00
C PRO A 27 -27.36 22.07 1.89
N LYS A 28 -28.26 21.16 2.29
CA LYS A 28 -27.95 19.99 3.14
C LYS A 28 -27.58 18.72 2.34
N LYS A 29 -27.48 18.84 1.02
CA LYS A 29 -26.98 17.79 0.14
C LYS A 29 -25.84 18.35 -0.70
N ILE A 30 -24.80 17.53 -0.90
CA ILE A 30 -23.58 17.97 -1.58
C ILE A 30 -23.83 18.18 -3.08
N GLU A 31 -24.79 17.46 -3.65
CA GLU A 31 -25.20 17.56 -5.05
C GLU A 31 -25.83 18.93 -5.36
N ASP A 32 -26.66 19.44 -4.43
CA ASP A 32 -27.33 20.74 -4.58
C ASP A 32 -26.35 21.92 -4.46
N ALA A 33 -25.24 21.71 -3.73
CA ALA A 33 -24.18 22.69 -3.55
C ALA A 33 -23.29 22.81 -4.79
N TYR A 34 -23.16 21.76 -5.60
CA TYR A 34 -22.29 21.76 -6.77
C TYR A 34 -22.86 22.65 -7.88
N LYS A 35 -22.03 23.56 -8.39
CA LYS A 35 -22.33 24.44 -9.52
C LYS A 35 -21.39 24.10 -10.67
N ASP A 36 -21.97 23.87 -11.83
CA ASP A 36 -21.29 23.73 -13.12
C ASP A 36 -22.02 24.65 -14.10
N TYR A 37 -21.51 25.87 -14.25
CA TYR A 37 -22.17 26.89 -15.07
C TYR A 37 -21.67 26.82 -16.53
N PRO A 38 -22.52 27.16 -17.52
CA PRO A 38 -22.12 27.21 -18.93
C PRO A 38 -20.95 28.15 -19.24
N SER A 39 -20.62 29.08 -18.32
CA SER A 39 -19.42 29.93 -18.42
C SER A 39 -18.12 29.14 -18.32
N GLY A 40 -18.15 27.92 -17.77
CA GLY A 40 -16.98 27.14 -17.40
C GLY A 40 -16.73 27.11 -15.89
N TYR A 41 -17.49 27.85 -15.08
CA TYR A 41 -17.29 27.83 -13.63
C TYR A 41 -17.67 26.47 -13.03
N LYS A 42 -16.80 25.91 -12.16
CA LYS A 42 -17.12 24.74 -11.35
C LYS A 42 -16.75 24.93 -9.88
N GLY A 43 -17.64 24.57 -8.95
CA GLY A 43 -17.36 24.63 -7.51
C GLY A 43 -18.58 24.39 -6.63
N TYR A 44 -18.38 24.22 -5.33
CA TYR A 44 -19.47 24.06 -4.37
C TYR A 44 -19.80 25.38 -3.68
N HIS A 45 -21.08 25.71 -3.59
CA HIS A 45 -21.59 26.93 -2.96
C HIS A 45 -22.47 26.58 -1.77
N PHE A 46 -22.16 27.17 -0.62
CA PHE A 46 -22.94 27.04 0.60
C PHE A 46 -23.27 28.42 1.17
N SER A 47 -24.46 28.57 1.72
CA SER A 47 -24.83 29.67 2.61
C SER A 47 -24.74 29.17 4.04
N ALA A 48 -23.85 29.77 4.83
CA ALA A 48 -23.73 29.55 6.26
C ALA A 48 -24.42 30.67 7.03
N MET A 49 -25.29 30.31 7.96
CA MET A 49 -25.96 31.25 8.84
C MET A 49 -25.64 30.93 10.30
N LYS A 50 -25.37 31.97 11.09
CA LYS A 50 -25.17 31.83 12.54
C LYS A 50 -25.90 32.94 13.29
N ASP A 51 -26.64 32.53 14.32
CA ASP A 51 -27.16 33.46 15.33
C ASP A 51 -25.99 33.85 16.26
N ILE A 52 -25.73 35.14 16.38
CA ILE A 52 -24.74 35.67 17.33
C ILE A 52 -25.50 36.17 18.54
N PRO A 53 -25.48 35.43 19.67
CA PRO A 53 -26.06 35.97 20.90
C PRO A 53 -25.32 37.27 21.23
N PHE A 54 -26.08 38.28 21.67
CA PHE A 54 -25.59 39.62 22.11
C PHE A 54 -25.36 40.69 21.03
N VAL A 55 -25.67 40.43 19.76
CA VAL A 55 -25.67 41.47 18.71
C VAL A 55 -27.10 41.63 18.16
N SER A 56 -27.62 42.85 18.12
CA SER A 56 -28.98 43.16 17.62
C SER A 56 -29.15 43.02 16.10
N ILE A 57 -28.22 42.34 15.43
CA ILE A 57 -28.26 42.09 13.99
C ILE A 57 -28.94 40.73 13.80
N GLU A 58 -30.04 40.72 13.04
CA GLU A 58 -30.69 39.50 12.58
C GLU A 58 -29.71 38.74 11.67
N LYS A 59 -29.11 37.66 12.18
CA LYS A 59 -28.38 36.59 11.46
C LYS A 59 -27.27 37.03 10.50
N ILE A 60 -26.03 36.61 10.77
CA ILE A 60 -24.95 36.77 9.78
C ILE A 60 -25.08 35.70 8.70
N HIS A 61 -25.16 36.13 7.45
CA HIS A 61 -25.07 35.29 6.26
C HIS A 61 -23.66 35.34 5.69
N CYS A 62 -23.07 34.17 5.43
CA CYS A 62 -21.77 34.02 4.82
C CYS A 62 -21.84 33.04 3.65
N GLU A 63 -21.38 33.44 2.47
CA GLU A 63 -21.21 32.53 1.33
C GLU A 63 -19.85 31.81 1.46
N ILE A 64 -19.91 30.49 1.51
CA ILE A 64 -18.74 29.62 1.48
C ILE A 64 -18.68 28.96 0.11
N GLN A 65 -17.68 29.34 -0.67
CA GLN A 65 -17.32 28.68 -1.91
C GLN A 65 -16.16 27.71 -1.67
N ILE A 66 -16.31 26.46 -2.11
CA ILE A 66 -15.25 25.43 -2.10
C ILE A 66 -14.88 25.10 -3.54
N LYS A 67 -13.60 25.26 -3.89
CA LYS A 67 -13.09 25.03 -5.25
C LYS A 67 -11.77 24.28 -5.21
N THR A 68 -11.41 23.69 -6.35
CA THR A 68 -10.03 23.26 -6.57
C THR A 68 -9.12 24.46 -6.85
N MET A 69 -7.81 24.29 -6.69
CA MET A 69 -6.84 25.32 -7.10
C MET A 69 -6.93 25.63 -8.60
N CYS A 70 -7.19 24.63 -9.45
CA CYS A 70 -7.36 24.82 -10.89
C CYS A 70 -8.62 25.64 -11.21
N GLN A 71 -9.75 25.35 -10.55
CA GLN A 71 -10.98 26.13 -10.74
C GLN A 71 -10.88 27.55 -10.19
N GLU A 72 -10.14 27.77 -9.10
CA GLU A 72 -9.86 29.14 -8.64
C GLU A 72 -8.91 29.88 -9.58
N THR A 73 -7.96 29.18 -10.21
CA THR A 73 -7.10 29.78 -11.25
C THR A 73 -7.93 30.25 -12.44
N TRP A 74 -8.85 29.40 -12.91
CA TRP A 74 -9.78 29.77 -13.96
C TRP A 74 -10.64 30.98 -13.55
N ASP A 75 -11.22 30.95 -12.35
CA ASP A 75 -12.06 32.03 -11.82
C ASP A 75 -11.27 33.34 -11.75
N ALA A 76 -10.07 33.33 -11.18
CA ALA A 76 -9.21 34.51 -11.07
C ALA A 76 -8.81 35.08 -12.44
N GLN A 77 -8.57 34.24 -13.45
CA GLN A 77 -8.20 34.67 -14.79
C GLN A 77 -9.38 35.23 -15.59
N THR A 78 -10.59 34.71 -15.36
CA THR A 78 -11.75 34.99 -16.22
C THR A 78 -12.79 35.91 -15.59
N HIS A 79 -12.84 36.02 -14.26
CA HIS A 79 -13.88 36.78 -13.56
C HIS A 79 -13.92 38.25 -14.00
N ASP A 80 -12.77 38.94 -13.97
CA ASP A 80 -12.69 40.35 -14.35
C ASP A 80 -12.91 40.60 -15.85
N LEU A 81 -12.52 39.62 -16.68
CA LEU A 81 -12.69 39.70 -18.13
C LEU A 81 -14.15 39.49 -18.52
N SER A 82 -14.81 38.50 -17.93
CA SER A 82 -16.19 38.13 -18.23
C SER A 82 -17.23 39.04 -17.59
N TYR A 83 -17.06 39.42 -16.32
CA TYR A 83 -18.06 40.18 -15.56
C TYR A 83 -18.13 41.65 -15.98
N LYS A 84 -16.99 42.30 -16.25
CA LYS A 84 -16.96 43.74 -16.61
C LYS A 84 -17.26 44.01 -18.08
N LYS A 85 -17.29 42.97 -18.94
CA LYS A 85 -17.40 43.11 -20.41
C LYS A 85 -18.37 42.11 -21.05
N ALA A 86 -19.30 41.54 -20.27
CA ALA A 86 -20.19 40.47 -20.72
C ALA A 86 -20.90 40.74 -22.07
N ASP A 87 -21.29 42.00 -22.31
CA ASP A 87 -22.00 42.43 -23.51
C ASP A 87 -21.09 42.69 -24.73
N ILE A 88 -19.77 42.71 -24.54
CA ILE A 88 -18.77 43.07 -25.57
C ILE A 88 -17.97 41.85 -26.04
N ILE A 89 -17.95 40.76 -25.27
CA ILE A 89 -17.15 39.56 -25.57
C ILE A 89 -17.82 38.74 -26.67
N SER A 90 -17.07 38.49 -27.74
CA SER A 90 -17.50 37.60 -28.82
C SER A 90 -17.71 36.17 -28.33
N ASP A 91 -18.62 35.44 -28.97
CA ASP A 91 -18.90 34.07 -28.59
C ASP A 91 -17.69 33.14 -28.76
N ASP A 92 -16.76 33.45 -29.68
CA ASP A 92 -15.51 32.69 -29.83
C ASP A 92 -14.58 32.84 -28.63
N LEU A 93 -14.49 34.03 -28.02
CA LEU A 93 -13.73 34.22 -26.78
C LEU A 93 -14.38 33.51 -25.58
N LYS A 94 -15.72 33.47 -25.52
CA LYS A 94 -16.44 32.68 -24.51
C LYS A 94 -16.13 31.19 -24.64
N LYS A 95 -16.07 30.67 -25.88
CA LYS A 95 -15.65 29.28 -26.15
C LYS A 95 -14.23 29.02 -25.63
N HIS A 96 -13.29 29.96 -25.78
CA HIS A 96 -11.94 29.81 -25.22
C HIS A 96 -11.94 29.73 -23.69
N PHE A 97 -12.77 30.51 -22.99
CA PHE A 97 -12.89 30.39 -21.53
C PHE A 97 -13.44 29.04 -21.09
N ILE A 98 -14.44 28.52 -21.80
CA ILE A 98 -15.00 27.19 -21.54
C ILE A 98 -13.93 26.11 -21.79
N GLN A 99 -13.19 26.21 -22.90
CA GLN A 99 -12.10 25.30 -23.21
C GLN A 99 -11.02 25.31 -22.12
N LEU A 100 -10.62 26.49 -21.65
CA LEU A 100 -9.66 26.63 -20.56
C LEU A 100 -10.16 25.97 -19.27
N SER A 101 -11.43 26.17 -18.91
CA SER A 101 -12.01 25.49 -17.75
C SER A 101 -11.99 23.97 -17.90
N ASN A 102 -12.36 23.46 -19.07
CA ASN A 102 -12.36 22.02 -19.33
C ASN A 102 -10.95 21.42 -19.24
N VAL A 103 -9.93 22.12 -19.73
CA VAL A 103 -8.52 21.70 -19.57
C VAL A 103 -8.13 21.65 -18.09
N LEU A 104 -8.50 22.67 -17.32
CA LEU A 104 -8.20 22.74 -15.89
C LEU A 104 -8.97 21.66 -15.09
N ALA A 105 -10.21 21.35 -15.47
CA ALA A 105 -10.98 20.26 -14.90
C ALA A 105 -10.36 18.89 -15.22
N ALA A 106 -9.83 18.69 -16.43
CA ALA A 106 -9.11 17.48 -16.78
C ALA A 106 -7.81 17.32 -15.96
N ILE A 107 -7.07 18.42 -15.71
CA ILE A 107 -5.89 18.40 -14.83
C ILE A 107 -6.27 18.00 -13.41
N ASP A 108 -7.36 18.56 -12.87
CA ASP A 108 -7.90 18.19 -11.56
C ASP A 108 -8.24 16.69 -11.48
N GLU A 109 -8.89 16.14 -12.51
CA GLU A 109 -9.23 14.71 -12.58
C GLU A 109 -7.98 13.83 -12.60
N GLN A 110 -6.97 14.19 -13.40
CA GLN A 110 -5.69 13.47 -13.43
C GLN A 110 -4.99 13.53 -12.07
N GLY A 111 -5.01 14.67 -11.39
CA GLY A 111 -4.47 14.82 -10.05
C GLY A 111 -5.14 13.87 -9.04
N ASP A 112 -6.47 13.76 -9.10
CA ASP A 112 -7.22 12.86 -8.22
C ASP A 112 -6.95 11.39 -8.53
N ILE A 113 -6.79 11.02 -9.81
CA ILE A 113 -6.38 9.67 -10.22
C ILE A 113 -5.00 9.33 -9.64
N ILE A 114 -4.02 10.22 -9.77
CA ILE A 114 -2.65 10.01 -9.25
C ILE A 114 -2.67 9.88 -7.73
N LYS A 115 -3.36 10.79 -7.02
CA LYS A 115 -3.54 10.72 -5.56
C LYS A 115 -4.09 9.35 -5.15
N ASN A 116 -5.18 8.92 -5.79
CA ASN A 116 -5.82 7.65 -5.46
C ASN A 116 -4.89 6.45 -5.73
N GLN A 117 -4.09 6.49 -6.80
CA GLN A 117 -3.09 5.46 -7.08
C GLN A 117 -2.02 5.38 -6.00
N ILE A 118 -1.44 6.52 -5.60
CA ILE A 118 -0.43 6.60 -4.54
C ILE A 118 -1.00 6.07 -3.21
N GLN A 119 -2.19 6.53 -2.81
CA GLN A 119 -2.83 6.07 -1.58
C GLN A 119 -3.13 4.56 -1.60
N MET A 120 -3.47 4.00 -2.75
CA MET A 120 -3.63 2.55 -2.90
C MET A 120 -2.30 1.79 -2.81
N GLU A 121 -1.22 2.33 -3.37
CA GLU A 121 0.13 1.76 -3.22
C GLU A 121 0.62 1.80 -1.77
N GLU A 122 0.40 2.92 -1.07
CA GLU A 122 0.73 3.05 0.36
C GLU A 122 -0.04 2.04 1.21
N LYS A 123 -1.35 1.89 0.95
CA LYS A 123 -2.21 0.92 1.65
C LYS A 123 -1.76 -0.51 1.39
N GLU A 124 -1.42 -0.84 0.15
CA GLU A 124 -0.89 -2.15 -0.23
C GLU A 124 0.42 -2.45 0.52
N GLU A 125 1.37 -1.51 0.51
CA GLU A 125 2.66 -1.67 1.20
C GLU A 125 2.49 -1.73 2.72
N GLN A 126 1.52 -1.01 3.28
CA GLN A 126 1.17 -1.13 4.70
C GLN A 126 0.64 -2.52 5.05
N GLN A 127 -0.27 -3.08 4.24
CA GLN A 127 -0.80 -4.42 4.45
C GLN A 127 0.28 -5.50 4.31
N LYS A 128 1.15 -5.39 3.29
CA LYS A 128 2.32 -6.27 3.13
C LYS A 128 3.19 -6.25 4.39
N ARG A 129 3.57 -5.06 4.87
CA ARG A 129 4.40 -4.91 6.09
C ARG A 129 3.73 -5.48 7.33
N HIS A 130 2.42 -5.29 7.47
CA HIS A 130 1.66 -5.85 8.58
C HIS A 130 1.67 -7.38 8.56
N ALA A 131 1.46 -8.00 7.39
CA ALA A 131 1.53 -9.46 7.24
C ALA A 131 2.95 -10.00 7.48
N ALA A 132 3.96 -9.34 6.91
CA ALA A 132 5.37 -9.67 7.11
C ALA A 132 5.78 -9.54 8.58
N ALA A 133 5.24 -8.56 9.32
CA ALA A 133 5.57 -8.36 10.73
C ALA A 133 5.19 -9.57 11.58
N PHE A 134 4.00 -10.14 11.38
CA PHE A 134 3.61 -11.36 12.09
C PHE A 134 4.49 -12.56 11.75
N SER A 135 4.89 -12.70 10.48
CA SER A 135 5.83 -13.76 10.08
C SER A 135 7.19 -13.58 10.76
N LEU A 136 7.76 -12.37 10.71
CA LEU A 136 9.04 -12.07 11.36
C LEU A 136 8.99 -12.22 12.88
N MET A 137 7.88 -11.85 13.51
CA MET A 137 7.68 -12.06 14.95
C MET A 137 7.68 -13.55 15.30
N SER A 138 7.01 -14.39 14.50
CA SER A 138 7.03 -15.84 14.68
C SER A 138 8.44 -16.42 14.54
N GLU A 139 9.20 -15.95 13.54
CA GLU A 139 10.57 -16.40 13.29
C GLU A 139 11.60 -15.86 14.30
N SER A 140 11.26 -14.77 15.00
CA SER A 140 12.08 -14.16 16.06
C SER A 140 11.57 -14.47 17.47
N ASN A 141 10.72 -15.49 17.63
CA ASN A 141 10.05 -15.81 18.89
C ASN A 141 11.02 -16.01 20.06
N GLU A 142 12.21 -16.57 19.82
CA GLU A 142 13.22 -16.72 20.88
C GLU A 142 13.65 -15.37 21.47
N ILE A 143 13.87 -14.36 20.63
CA ILE A 143 14.26 -13.01 21.07
C ILE A 143 13.06 -12.32 21.74
N ILE A 144 11.88 -12.44 21.15
CA ILE A 144 10.63 -11.87 21.68
C ILE A 144 10.32 -12.42 23.08
N GLU A 145 10.44 -13.73 23.29
CA GLU A 145 10.18 -14.34 24.60
C GLU A 145 11.23 -13.96 25.66
N LYS A 146 12.49 -13.75 25.26
CA LYS A 146 13.50 -13.21 26.17
C LYS A 146 13.20 -11.75 26.52
N LEU A 147 12.84 -10.92 25.54
CA LEU A 147 12.44 -9.53 25.75
C LEU A 147 11.25 -9.41 26.71
N LYS A 148 10.18 -10.20 26.51
CA LYS A 148 9.01 -10.21 27.40
C LYS A 148 9.34 -10.56 28.85
N LYS A 149 10.36 -11.39 29.08
CA LYS A 149 10.79 -11.79 30.43
C LYS A 149 11.65 -10.74 31.12
N THR A 150 12.38 -9.93 30.34
CA THR A 150 13.37 -8.98 30.86
C THR A 150 12.86 -7.54 30.87
N THR A 151 11.83 -7.22 30.08
CA THR A 151 11.31 -5.87 29.90
C THR A 151 9.78 -5.86 30.03
N SER A 152 9.22 -4.72 30.42
CA SER A 152 7.76 -4.50 30.46
C SER A 152 7.17 -4.09 29.10
N ILE A 153 7.95 -4.22 28.03
CA ILE A 153 7.59 -3.75 26.68
C ILE A 153 6.49 -4.66 26.12
N ALA A 154 5.36 -4.07 25.73
CA ALA A 154 4.39 -4.77 24.91
C ALA A 154 5.05 -5.09 23.55
N ILE A 155 4.95 -6.32 23.07
CA ILE A 155 5.58 -6.72 21.80
C ILE A 155 4.49 -7.00 20.76
N THR A 156 3.98 -5.93 20.16
CA THR A 156 3.19 -5.94 18.93
C THR A 156 3.93 -5.14 17.86
N PRO A 157 3.60 -5.30 16.56
CA PRO A 157 4.21 -4.49 15.51
C PRO A 157 4.10 -2.98 15.77
N GLU A 158 3.01 -2.53 16.38
CA GLU A 158 2.74 -1.13 16.69
C GLU A 158 3.56 -0.63 17.89
N SER A 159 3.70 -1.44 18.94
CA SER A 159 4.38 -1.01 20.17
C SER A 159 5.90 -1.04 20.07
N ILE A 160 6.48 -1.87 19.20
CA ILE A 160 7.95 -1.93 18.98
C ILE A 160 8.50 -0.57 18.50
N LEU A 161 7.68 0.27 17.86
CA LEU A 161 8.11 1.51 17.22
C LEU A 161 8.16 2.74 18.12
N ASP A 162 7.80 2.61 19.39
CA ASP A 162 8.02 3.71 20.34
C ASP A 162 9.54 3.95 20.49
N ALA A 163 9.97 5.21 20.41
CA ALA A 163 11.38 5.58 20.48
C ALA A 163 12.04 5.14 21.80
N GLU A 164 11.28 5.13 22.90
CA GLU A 164 11.75 4.58 24.19
C GLU A 164 11.99 3.08 24.07
N ASN A 165 11.02 2.36 23.48
CA ASN A 165 11.11 0.90 23.30
C ASN A 165 12.27 0.51 22.37
N ILE A 166 12.53 1.23 21.28
CA ILE A 166 13.64 0.92 20.36
C ILE A 166 14.98 0.98 21.07
N ASN A 167 15.22 2.03 21.87
CA ASN A 167 16.48 2.17 22.61
C ASN A 167 16.63 1.06 23.65
N ASP A 168 15.58 0.78 24.42
CA ASP A 168 15.56 -0.31 25.41
C ASP A 168 15.80 -1.68 24.77
N ILE A 169 15.23 -1.89 23.58
CA ILE A 169 15.44 -3.11 22.78
C ILE A 169 16.91 -3.22 22.39
N TYR A 170 17.54 -2.18 21.84
CA TYR A 170 18.95 -2.26 21.45
C TYR A 170 19.87 -2.48 22.65
N ASP A 171 19.60 -1.83 23.78
CA ASP A 171 20.29 -2.07 25.04
C ASP A 171 20.15 -3.51 25.53
N PHE A 172 18.93 -4.07 25.45
CA PHE A 172 18.68 -5.47 25.75
C PHE A 172 19.48 -6.39 24.84
N LEU A 173 19.46 -6.17 23.52
CA LEU A 173 20.15 -7.01 22.55
C LEU A 173 21.67 -6.97 22.77
N ASN A 174 22.24 -5.80 23.04
CA ASN A 174 23.67 -5.65 23.33
C ASN A 174 24.08 -6.38 24.61
N LYS A 175 23.25 -6.35 25.66
CA LYS A 175 23.52 -7.00 26.95
C LYS A 175 23.31 -8.52 26.92
N ASN A 176 22.33 -9.01 26.16
CA ASN A 176 21.84 -10.39 26.30
C ASN A 176 22.16 -11.30 25.11
N CYS A 177 22.53 -10.76 23.95
CA CYS A 177 22.85 -11.56 22.78
C CYS A 177 24.36 -11.85 22.60
N ASN A 178 25.22 -11.34 23.49
CA ASN A 178 26.68 -11.61 23.53
C ASN A 178 27.42 -11.52 22.18
N GLY A 179 26.90 -10.74 21.23
CA GLY A 179 27.43 -10.65 19.86
C GLY A 179 27.22 -11.89 18.99
N GLU A 180 26.56 -12.95 19.49
CA GLU A 180 26.29 -14.15 18.71
C GLU A 180 25.12 -13.91 17.73
N LEU A 181 25.45 -13.91 16.45
CA LEU A 181 24.47 -13.73 15.40
C LEU A 181 23.70 -15.03 15.10
N THR A 182 22.43 -15.07 15.50
CA THR A 182 21.49 -16.19 15.25
C THR A 182 20.45 -15.84 14.18
N ILE A 183 19.77 -16.85 13.64
CA ILE A 183 18.65 -16.67 12.68
C ILE A 183 17.53 -15.81 13.29
N SER A 184 17.13 -16.14 14.52
CA SER A 184 16.07 -15.43 15.26
C SER A 184 16.43 -13.94 15.46
N LEU A 185 17.70 -13.65 15.77
CA LEU A 185 18.19 -12.29 15.91
C LEU A 185 18.20 -11.53 14.57
N CYS A 186 18.59 -12.18 13.46
CA CYS A 186 18.49 -11.57 12.13
C CYS A 186 17.04 -11.21 11.77
N TYR A 187 16.09 -12.13 11.98
CA TYR A 187 14.68 -11.82 11.74
C TYR A 187 14.15 -10.69 12.61
N PHE A 188 14.62 -10.59 13.84
CA PHE A 188 14.27 -9.48 14.72
C PHE A 188 14.82 -8.14 14.22
N TYR A 189 16.06 -8.09 13.71
CA TYR A 189 16.59 -6.88 13.07
C TYR A 189 15.82 -6.49 11.81
N ILE A 190 15.41 -7.48 11.00
CA ILE A 190 14.57 -7.23 9.82
C ILE A 190 13.22 -6.64 10.25
N LEU A 191 12.63 -7.15 11.35
CA LEU A 191 11.38 -6.63 11.92
C LEU A 191 11.53 -5.17 12.31
N ILE A 192 12.55 -4.81 13.09
CA ILE A 192 12.81 -3.42 13.49
C ILE A 192 12.99 -2.53 12.27
N ALA A 193 13.82 -2.93 11.31
CA ALA A 193 14.10 -2.15 10.10
C ALA A 193 12.84 -1.90 9.26
N MET A 194 12.02 -2.94 9.07
CA MET A 194 10.79 -2.86 8.29
C MET A 194 9.75 -1.96 8.95
N LEU A 195 9.63 -2.03 10.27
CA LEU A 195 8.69 -1.23 11.03
C LEU A 195 9.15 0.24 11.09
N SER A 196 10.44 0.51 11.35
CA SER A 196 10.93 1.87 11.62
C SER A 196 11.00 2.74 10.36
N LYS A 197 11.14 2.10 9.18
CA LYS A 197 11.35 2.77 7.88
C LYS A 197 12.61 3.65 7.84
N GLU A 198 13.54 3.43 8.75
CA GLU A 198 14.82 4.16 8.79
C GLU A 198 15.86 3.41 7.96
N ASN A 199 16.63 4.17 7.17
CA ASN A 199 17.62 3.58 6.29
C ASN A 199 18.79 2.95 7.07
N THR A 200 19.11 3.48 8.25
CA THR A 200 20.14 2.96 9.17
C THR A 200 19.84 1.54 9.62
N HIS A 201 18.63 1.29 10.14
CA HIS A 201 18.20 -0.06 10.53
C HIS A 201 18.12 -1.01 9.34
N THR A 202 17.70 -0.50 8.18
CA THR A 202 17.67 -1.27 6.92
C THR A 202 19.06 -1.78 6.54
N ILE A 203 20.06 -0.89 6.49
CA ILE A 203 21.45 -1.24 6.18
C ILE A 203 21.96 -2.28 7.20
N TYR A 204 21.75 -2.01 8.48
CA TYR A 204 22.19 -2.91 9.55
C TYR A 204 21.58 -4.32 9.45
N ALA A 205 20.27 -4.42 9.22
CA ALA A 205 19.58 -5.70 9.07
C ALA A 205 20.11 -6.50 7.86
N LEU A 206 20.37 -5.83 6.73
CA LEU A 206 20.94 -6.46 5.54
C LEU A 206 22.36 -6.95 5.79
N GLU A 207 23.21 -6.12 6.42
CA GLU A 207 24.57 -6.51 6.82
C GLU A 207 24.55 -7.75 7.72
N LYS A 208 23.70 -7.77 8.75
CA LYS A 208 23.56 -8.93 9.62
C LYS A 208 23.06 -10.17 8.89
N SER A 209 22.09 -10.05 7.99
CA SER A 209 21.65 -11.19 7.18
C SER A 209 22.77 -11.75 6.28
N ASN A 210 23.62 -10.87 5.73
CA ASN A 210 24.78 -11.25 4.94
C ASN A 210 25.87 -11.92 5.80
N ASP A 211 26.15 -11.37 6.98
CA ASP A 211 27.14 -11.93 7.90
C ASP A 211 26.74 -13.31 8.42
N LEU A 212 25.44 -13.56 8.61
CA LEU A 212 24.93 -14.88 8.94
C LEU A 212 25.24 -15.88 7.82
N LEU A 213 24.96 -15.53 6.57
CA LEU A 213 25.25 -16.38 5.42
C LEU A 213 26.76 -16.65 5.24
N LYS A 214 27.64 -15.70 5.55
CA LYS A 214 29.09 -15.90 5.48
C LYS A 214 29.58 -17.04 6.40
N LYS A 215 28.85 -17.35 7.48
CA LYS A 215 29.21 -18.46 8.39
C LYS A 215 29.09 -19.82 7.70
N ASP A 216 28.08 -19.99 6.85
CA ASP A 216 27.84 -21.20 6.07
C ASP A 216 27.07 -20.84 4.78
N PRO A 217 27.78 -20.58 3.66
CA PRO A 217 27.16 -20.14 2.40
C PRO A 217 26.20 -21.15 1.77
N GLN A 218 26.30 -22.43 2.14
CA GLN A 218 25.48 -23.51 1.59
C GLN A 218 24.23 -23.78 2.44
N ASN A 219 24.13 -23.12 3.61
CA ASN A 219 23.00 -23.26 4.51
C ASN A 219 21.73 -22.65 3.93
N THR A 220 20.76 -23.49 3.59
CA THR A 220 19.50 -23.07 2.99
C THR A 220 18.69 -22.13 3.89
N THR A 221 18.76 -22.30 5.21
CA THR A 221 18.10 -21.41 6.16
C THR A 221 18.76 -20.03 6.20
N TYR A 222 20.09 -19.93 6.07
CA TYR A 222 20.78 -18.64 6.00
C TYR A 222 20.51 -17.91 4.68
N ILE A 223 20.48 -18.67 3.57
CA ILE A 223 20.03 -18.16 2.27
C ILE A 223 18.62 -17.58 2.40
N LYS A 224 17.70 -18.32 3.02
CA LYS A 224 16.33 -17.87 3.29
C LYS A 224 16.31 -16.58 4.11
N THR A 225 17.05 -16.50 5.21
CA THR A 225 17.09 -15.30 6.06
C THR A 225 17.54 -14.07 5.28
N LYS A 226 18.61 -14.20 4.46
CA LYS A 226 19.06 -13.13 3.57
C LYS A 226 17.95 -12.75 2.58
N MET A 227 17.36 -13.72 1.90
CA MET A 227 16.31 -13.47 0.92
C MET A 227 15.09 -12.75 1.51
N THR A 228 14.63 -13.17 2.69
CA THR A 228 13.57 -12.51 3.43
C THR A 228 13.93 -11.07 3.78
N ALA A 229 15.17 -10.80 4.19
CA ALA A 229 15.63 -9.44 4.48
C ALA A 229 15.46 -8.52 3.27
N TYR A 230 15.95 -8.93 2.09
CA TYR A 230 15.86 -8.10 0.89
C TYR A 230 14.41 -7.96 0.38
N CYS A 231 13.59 -9.00 0.47
CA CYS A 231 12.19 -8.95 0.03
C CYS A 231 11.31 -8.07 0.94
N PHE A 232 11.42 -8.23 2.25
CA PHE A 232 10.60 -7.47 3.21
C PHE A 232 11.09 -6.03 3.40
N LEU A 233 12.36 -5.73 3.11
CA LEU A 233 12.91 -4.37 3.10
C LEU A 233 12.85 -3.70 1.71
N ASN A 234 12.12 -4.29 0.76
CA ASN A 234 11.88 -3.75 -0.58
C ASN A 234 13.18 -3.48 -1.38
N LYS A 235 14.20 -4.34 -1.21
CA LYS A 235 15.50 -4.31 -1.88
C LYS A 235 15.62 -5.37 -2.98
N HIS A 236 14.51 -5.64 -3.66
CA HIS A 236 14.44 -6.69 -4.68
C HIS A 236 15.49 -6.52 -5.79
N LYS A 237 15.69 -5.30 -6.29
CA LYS A 237 16.67 -5.02 -7.36
C LYS A 237 18.09 -5.44 -6.98
N ASP A 238 18.42 -5.36 -5.70
CA ASP A 238 19.77 -5.65 -5.18
C ASP A 238 20.00 -7.15 -4.99
N ILE A 239 18.94 -7.98 -5.04
CA ILE A 239 19.00 -9.42 -4.77
C ILE A 239 18.63 -10.30 -5.97
N ILE A 240 18.17 -9.74 -7.10
CA ILE A 240 17.74 -10.53 -8.28
C ILE A 240 18.80 -11.53 -8.75
N GLU A 241 20.05 -11.10 -8.90
CA GLU A 241 21.10 -11.98 -9.43
C GLU A 241 21.39 -13.12 -8.42
N TYR A 242 21.39 -12.77 -7.14
CA TYR A 242 21.53 -13.74 -6.06
C TYR A 242 20.35 -14.74 -6.00
N ILE A 243 19.11 -14.32 -6.32
CA ILE A 243 17.97 -15.25 -6.48
C ILE A 243 18.28 -16.27 -7.57
N LYS A 244 18.80 -15.84 -8.72
CA LYS A 244 19.10 -16.73 -9.85
C LYS A 244 20.18 -17.75 -9.47
N GLU A 245 21.24 -17.29 -8.82
CA GLU A 245 22.30 -18.16 -8.29
C GLU A 245 21.75 -19.17 -7.30
N THR A 246 20.88 -18.71 -6.39
CA THR A 246 20.22 -19.56 -5.39
C THR A 246 19.34 -20.63 -6.04
N VAL A 247 18.55 -20.27 -7.06
CA VAL A 247 17.72 -21.23 -7.80
C VAL A 247 18.61 -22.29 -8.47
N ASN A 248 19.68 -21.88 -9.14
CA ASN A 248 20.61 -22.82 -9.78
C ASN A 248 21.24 -23.77 -8.77
N TYR A 249 21.64 -23.24 -7.62
CA TYR A 249 22.17 -24.04 -6.52
C TYR A 249 21.14 -25.07 -6.05
N ILE A 250 19.91 -24.65 -5.73
CA ILE A 250 18.85 -25.55 -5.25
C ILE A 250 18.49 -26.63 -6.28
N GLU A 251 18.36 -26.28 -7.56
CA GLU A 251 18.09 -27.26 -8.62
C GLU A 251 19.25 -28.26 -8.81
N SER A 252 20.48 -27.90 -8.42
CA SER A 252 21.64 -28.79 -8.47
C SER A 252 21.65 -29.81 -7.34
N ILE A 253 21.07 -29.48 -6.18
CA ILE A 253 20.97 -30.38 -5.02
C ILE A 253 19.74 -31.27 -5.22
N LYS A 254 19.95 -32.45 -5.82
CA LYS A 254 18.88 -33.45 -6.01
C LYS A 254 18.41 -34.02 -4.67
N THR A 255 17.50 -33.34 -3.97
CA THR A 255 16.89 -33.86 -2.74
C THR A 255 15.36 -33.80 -2.81
N GLN A 256 14.71 -34.96 -2.92
CA GLN A 256 13.24 -35.11 -2.85
C GLN A 256 12.76 -35.12 -1.39
N SER A 257 13.06 -34.08 -0.61
CA SER A 257 12.63 -33.96 0.80
C SER A 257 11.53 -32.90 0.96
N SER A 258 10.86 -32.89 2.12
CA SER A 258 9.92 -31.82 2.48
C SER A 258 10.54 -30.43 2.54
N ASP A 259 11.85 -30.36 2.79
CA ASP A 259 12.60 -29.11 2.93
C ASP A 259 12.78 -28.42 1.57
N ASP A 260 12.85 -29.19 0.48
CA ASP A 260 12.88 -28.67 -0.90
C ASP A 260 11.62 -27.86 -1.22
N LEU A 261 10.44 -28.36 -0.84
CA LEU A 261 9.17 -27.65 -1.10
C LEU A 261 9.03 -26.37 -0.28
N ASN A 262 9.57 -26.32 0.95
CA ASN A 262 9.54 -25.10 1.76
C ASN A 262 10.40 -23.99 1.13
N ILE A 263 11.59 -24.32 0.65
CA ILE A 263 12.46 -23.35 -0.01
C ILE A 263 11.85 -22.91 -1.34
N LYS A 264 11.28 -23.84 -2.13
CA LYS A 264 10.55 -23.51 -3.37
C LYS A 264 9.36 -22.60 -3.11
N ASN A 265 8.64 -22.80 -2.01
CA ASN A 265 7.57 -21.90 -1.58
C ASN A 265 8.08 -20.48 -1.38
N ASP A 266 9.14 -20.33 -0.60
CA ASP A 266 9.71 -19.02 -0.29
C ASP A 266 10.24 -18.32 -1.56
N ILE A 267 10.94 -19.05 -2.44
CA ILE A 267 11.42 -18.53 -3.73
C ILE A 267 10.26 -18.13 -4.63
N CYS A 268 9.21 -18.96 -4.73
CA CYS A 268 8.03 -18.64 -5.50
C CYS A 268 7.40 -17.34 -5.00
N TYR A 269 7.27 -17.18 -3.68
CA TYR A 269 6.75 -15.97 -3.07
C TYR A 269 7.63 -14.74 -3.40
N TRP A 270 8.95 -14.81 -3.21
CA TRP A 270 9.85 -13.67 -3.44
C TRP A 270 9.94 -13.26 -4.92
N ILE A 271 9.94 -14.23 -5.83
CA ILE A 271 9.88 -13.93 -7.27
C ILE A 271 8.54 -13.28 -7.61
N THR A 272 7.43 -13.81 -7.06
CA THR A 272 6.10 -13.24 -7.29
C THR A 272 6.03 -11.80 -6.77
N ASP A 273 6.55 -11.52 -5.58
CA ASP A 273 6.61 -10.16 -5.03
C ASP A 273 7.54 -9.24 -5.83
N SER A 274 8.61 -9.78 -6.41
CA SER A 274 9.46 -9.04 -7.36
C SER A 274 8.70 -8.67 -8.64
N ILE A 275 7.89 -9.57 -9.19
CA ILE A 275 7.03 -9.30 -10.36
C ILE A 275 6.00 -8.21 -10.02
N ARG A 276 5.40 -8.27 -8.82
CA ARG A 276 4.42 -7.28 -8.34
C ARG A 276 4.97 -5.85 -8.39
N ILE A 277 6.24 -5.65 -8.00
CA ILE A 277 6.89 -4.33 -8.03
C ILE A 277 7.47 -3.95 -9.41
N GLY A 278 7.20 -4.74 -10.45
CA GLY A 278 7.58 -4.45 -11.83
C GLY A 278 8.93 -5.00 -12.29
N ILE A 279 9.51 -5.97 -11.58
CA ILE A 279 10.70 -6.69 -12.08
C ILE A 279 10.25 -7.70 -13.14
N ASN A 280 10.59 -7.41 -14.39
CA ASN A 280 10.25 -8.25 -15.54
C ASN A 280 11.45 -9.10 -15.96
N ASP A 281 11.64 -10.26 -15.30
CA ASP A 281 12.60 -11.28 -15.72
C ASP A 281 11.86 -12.56 -16.12
N VAL A 282 11.90 -12.89 -17.41
CA VAL A 282 11.17 -14.02 -18.00
C VAL A 282 11.60 -15.36 -17.38
N LYS A 283 12.89 -15.52 -17.07
CA LYS A 283 13.39 -16.79 -16.50
C LYS A 283 12.86 -16.98 -15.09
N LEU A 284 12.90 -15.93 -14.27
CA LEU A 284 12.34 -15.97 -12.92
C LEU A 284 10.84 -16.24 -12.95
N HIS A 285 10.10 -15.63 -13.87
CA HIS A 285 8.67 -15.90 -14.03
C HIS A 285 8.39 -17.38 -14.31
N GLU A 286 9.12 -18.00 -15.23
CA GLU A 286 8.96 -19.43 -15.53
C GLU A 286 9.34 -20.33 -14.35
N ILE A 287 10.35 -19.95 -13.56
CA ILE A 287 10.71 -20.65 -12.32
C ILE A 287 9.57 -20.57 -11.30
N ALA A 288 9.03 -19.37 -11.04
CA ALA A 288 7.91 -19.21 -10.11
C ALA A 288 6.68 -20.00 -10.58
N LYS A 289 6.38 -20.00 -11.88
CA LYS A 289 5.32 -20.80 -12.47
C LYS A 289 5.53 -22.31 -12.29
N LYS A 290 6.75 -22.80 -12.48
CA LYS A 290 7.12 -24.20 -12.22
C LYS A 290 6.89 -24.54 -10.75
N TYR A 291 7.40 -23.74 -9.83
CA TYR A 291 7.26 -23.97 -8.39
C TYR A 291 5.82 -23.88 -7.92
N ALA A 292 5.03 -22.92 -8.41
CA ALA A 292 3.61 -22.83 -8.11
C ALA A 292 2.85 -24.13 -8.46
N LYS A 293 3.15 -24.73 -9.62
CA LYS A 293 2.57 -26.03 -10.02
C LYS A 293 2.99 -27.19 -9.13
N GLU A 294 4.24 -27.20 -8.64
CA GLU A 294 4.71 -28.22 -7.70
C GLU A 294 4.06 -28.06 -6.32
N LEU A 295 4.03 -26.83 -5.81
CA LEU A 295 3.44 -26.44 -4.53
C LEU A 295 1.95 -26.78 -4.46
N TYR A 296 1.20 -26.52 -5.52
CA TYR A 296 -0.23 -26.82 -5.62
C TYR A 296 -0.55 -28.29 -5.34
N LYS A 297 0.34 -29.23 -5.71
CA LYS A 297 0.12 -30.68 -5.52
C LYS A 297 0.08 -31.09 -4.06
N SER A 298 0.74 -30.36 -3.16
CA SER A 298 0.82 -30.72 -1.74
C SER A 298 -0.47 -30.43 -0.97
N LYS A 299 -1.29 -29.49 -1.48
CA LYS A 299 -2.48 -28.95 -0.81
C LYS A 299 -2.25 -28.45 0.62
N LYS A 300 -1.01 -28.05 0.97
CA LYS A 300 -0.72 -27.41 2.26
C LYS A 300 -1.19 -25.95 2.26
N SER A 301 -1.69 -25.47 3.40
CA SER A 301 -2.20 -24.10 3.57
C SER A 301 -1.24 -23.03 3.02
N GLY A 302 0.01 -22.97 3.52
CA GLY A 302 0.96 -21.92 3.12
C GLY A 302 1.37 -21.98 1.64
N TYR A 303 1.30 -23.18 1.04
CA TYR A 303 1.63 -23.35 -0.37
C TYR A 303 0.47 -22.89 -1.26
N LEU A 304 -0.78 -23.19 -0.88
CA LEU A 304 -1.95 -22.66 -1.58
C LEU A 304 -2.03 -21.14 -1.49
N ASP A 305 -1.64 -20.55 -0.36
CA ASP A 305 -1.55 -19.08 -0.22
C ASP A 305 -0.53 -18.49 -1.23
N THR A 306 0.68 -19.06 -1.30
CA THR A 306 1.71 -18.62 -2.26
C THR A 306 1.28 -18.82 -3.72
N VAL A 307 0.63 -19.94 -4.04
CA VAL A 307 0.11 -20.20 -5.40
C VAL A 307 -1.02 -19.23 -5.74
N GLY A 308 -1.92 -18.94 -4.80
CA GLY A 308 -2.96 -17.95 -4.98
C GLY A 308 -2.39 -16.55 -5.21
N PHE A 309 -1.36 -16.16 -4.45
CA PHE A 309 -0.64 -14.92 -4.64
C PHE A 309 0.04 -14.85 -6.02
N PHE A 310 0.64 -15.95 -6.50
CA PHE A 310 1.21 -16.05 -7.84
C PHE A 310 0.16 -15.77 -8.92
N TYR A 311 -1.00 -16.42 -8.88
CA TYR A 311 -2.08 -16.17 -9.84
C TYR A 311 -2.62 -14.74 -9.74
N ILE A 312 -2.80 -14.24 -8.51
CA ILE A 312 -3.22 -12.86 -8.27
C ILE A 312 -2.23 -11.88 -8.90
N VAL A 313 -0.91 -12.09 -8.84
CA VAL A 313 0.06 -11.13 -9.39
C VAL A 313 0.28 -11.28 -10.89
N THR A 314 0.32 -12.52 -11.37
CA THR A 314 0.72 -12.82 -12.76
C THR A 314 -0.45 -12.94 -13.72
N GLY A 315 -1.67 -13.15 -13.22
CA GLY A 315 -2.87 -13.30 -14.03
C GLY A 315 -3.08 -12.14 -14.99
N THR A 316 -3.45 -12.43 -16.22
CA THR A 316 -3.68 -11.46 -17.30
C THR A 316 -5.15 -11.23 -17.58
N ILE A 317 -6.01 -12.14 -17.12
CA ILE A 317 -7.48 -12.07 -17.20
C ILE A 317 -8.11 -12.13 -15.81
N GLU A 318 -9.40 -11.76 -15.72
CA GLU A 318 -10.15 -11.73 -14.45
C GLU A 318 -10.24 -13.12 -13.82
N GLU A 319 -10.53 -14.16 -14.62
CA GLU A 319 -10.65 -15.57 -14.17
C GLU A 319 -9.40 -16.07 -13.44
N GLU A 320 -8.19 -15.78 -13.95
CA GLU A 320 -6.93 -16.19 -13.31
C GLU A 320 -6.76 -15.52 -11.92
N ILE A 321 -7.20 -14.28 -11.76
CA ILE A 321 -7.12 -13.57 -10.47
C ILE A 321 -8.15 -14.13 -9.49
N GLU A 322 -9.34 -14.47 -9.98
CA GLU A 322 -10.41 -15.11 -9.19
C GLU A 322 -10.00 -16.51 -8.73
N ASP A 323 -9.37 -17.31 -9.59
CA ASP A 323 -8.76 -18.59 -9.22
C ASP A 323 -7.74 -18.41 -8.08
N GLY A 324 -6.90 -17.37 -8.18
CA GLY A 324 -6.00 -17.01 -7.11
C GLY A 324 -6.72 -16.74 -5.79
N LEU A 325 -7.81 -15.97 -5.80
CA LEU A 325 -8.65 -15.71 -4.63
C LEU A 325 -9.30 -16.98 -4.05
N ILE A 326 -9.74 -17.90 -4.90
CA ILE A 326 -10.28 -19.19 -4.48
C ILE A 326 -9.21 -19.95 -3.68
N LEU A 327 -7.99 -20.05 -4.21
CA LEU A 327 -6.87 -20.72 -3.54
C LEU A 327 -6.51 -20.08 -2.19
N ILE A 328 -6.49 -18.74 -2.09
CA ILE A 328 -6.29 -18.04 -0.82
C ILE A 328 -7.39 -18.43 0.20
N ASN A 329 -8.65 -18.52 -0.24
CA ASN A 329 -9.75 -18.89 0.65
C ASN A 329 -9.73 -20.39 1.02
N GLU A 330 -9.24 -21.26 0.13
CA GLU A 330 -9.03 -22.68 0.42
C GLU A 330 -7.91 -22.91 1.43
N ALA A 331 -6.78 -22.20 1.26
CA ALA A 331 -5.68 -22.19 2.23
C ALA A 331 -6.23 -21.92 3.63
N MET A 332 -7.13 -20.93 3.76
CA MET A 332 -7.72 -20.55 5.04
C MET A 332 -8.52 -21.63 5.76
N LYS A 333 -9.06 -22.62 5.04
CA LYS A 333 -9.87 -23.69 5.64
C LYS A 333 -9.04 -24.77 6.31
N ILE A 334 -7.74 -24.83 6.01
CA ILE A 334 -6.82 -25.90 6.44
C ILE A 334 -5.62 -25.34 7.22
N ILE A 335 -5.74 -24.13 7.77
CA ILE A 335 -4.70 -23.50 8.58
C ILE A 335 -4.56 -24.21 9.93
N PRO A 336 -3.33 -24.54 10.36
CA PRO A 336 -3.04 -24.89 11.75
C PRO A 336 -3.38 -23.75 12.73
N GLU A 337 -3.97 -24.07 13.88
CA GLU A 337 -4.42 -23.04 14.85
C GLU A 337 -3.33 -22.01 15.21
N ASN A 338 -2.09 -22.45 15.36
CA ASN A 338 -0.94 -21.60 15.70
C ASN A 338 -0.48 -20.65 14.58
N GLN A 339 -1.00 -20.79 13.36
CA GLN A 339 -0.66 -19.94 12.20
C GLN A 339 -1.82 -19.03 11.75
N THR A 340 -2.95 -19.05 12.48
CA THR A 340 -4.18 -18.34 12.11
C THR A 340 -3.97 -16.84 11.91
N GLN A 341 -3.18 -16.19 12.78
CA GLN A 341 -2.94 -14.76 12.71
C GLN A 341 -2.11 -14.35 11.48
N ILE A 342 -1.01 -15.07 11.22
CA ILE A 342 -0.13 -14.84 10.07
C ILE A 342 -0.93 -15.02 8.78
N ALA A 343 -1.62 -16.16 8.64
CA ALA A 343 -2.36 -16.49 7.43
C ALA A 343 -3.53 -15.52 7.18
N LYS A 344 -4.20 -15.03 8.24
CA LYS A 344 -5.21 -13.98 8.11
C LYS A 344 -4.61 -12.67 7.57
N ALA A 345 -3.45 -12.26 8.08
CA ALA A 345 -2.80 -11.03 7.62
C ALA A 345 -2.36 -11.13 6.15
N PHE A 346 -1.76 -12.24 5.73
CA PHE A 346 -1.42 -12.47 4.31
C PHE A 346 -2.67 -12.56 3.42
N LYS A 347 -3.74 -13.21 3.87
CA LYS A 347 -5.03 -13.23 3.16
C LYS A 347 -5.54 -11.82 2.90
N ASP A 348 -5.57 -10.96 3.92
CA ASP A 348 -6.11 -9.61 3.81
C ASP A 348 -5.28 -8.76 2.84
N TYR A 349 -3.95 -8.91 2.88
CA TYR A 349 -3.02 -8.34 1.90
C TYR A 349 -3.29 -8.85 0.47
N HIS A 350 -3.32 -10.16 0.26
CA HIS A 350 -3.54 -10.77 -1.07
C HIS A 350 -4.92 -10.40 -1.64
N LYS A 351 -5.95 -10.32 -0.80
CA LYS A 351 -7.30 -9.86 -1.22
C LYS A 351 -7.30 -8.41 -1.67
N LEU A 352 -6.64 -7.52 -0.93
CA LEU A 352 -6.51 -6.12 -1.34
C LEU A 352 -5.86 -6.02 -2.73
N LEU A 353 -4.78 -6.79 -2.94
CA LEU A 353 -4.07 -6.82 -4.22
C LEU A 353 -4.93 -7.37 -5.36
N ALA A 354 -5.67 -8.45 -5.13
CA ALA A 354 -6.59 -9.02 -6.11
C ALA A 354 -7.65 -8.00 -6.54
N TYR A 355 -8.32 -7.33 -5.60
CA TYR A 355 -9.32 -6.31 -5.92
C TYR A 355 -8.71 -5.13 -6.68
N LYS A 356 -7.50 -4.68 -6.30
CA LYS A 356 -6.77 -3.63 -7.03
C LYS A 356 -6.54 -4.05 -8.49
N ARG A 357 -6.12 -5.30 -8.73
CA ARG A 357 -5.86 -5.79 -10.10
C ARG A 357 -7.14 -5.99 -10.92
N LEU A 358 -8.20 -6.53 -10.34
CA LEU A 358 -9.51 -6.67 -11.00
C LEU A 358 -10.06 -5.30 -11.43
N LEU A 359 -9.97 -4.28 -10.57
CA LEU A 359 -10.36 -2.91 -10.93
C LEU A 359 -9.55 -2.35 -12.10
N ASN A 360 -8.24 -2.63 -12.13
CA ASN A 360 -7.36 -2.18 -13.20
C ASN A 360 -7.67 -2.87 -14.55
N LEU A 361 -7.98 -4.18 -14.54
CA LEU A 361 -8.40 -4.90 -15.74
C LEU A 361 -9.75 -4.40 -16.26
N SER A 362 -10.73 -4.22 -15.37
CA SER A 362 -12.04 -3.68 -15.73
C SER A 362 -11.94 -2.28 -16.36
N ARG A 363 -11.08 -1.41 -15.81
CA ARG A 363 -10.81 -0.09 -16.39
C ARG A 363 -10.17 -0.19 -17.78
N LYS A 364 -9.13 -1.01 -17.95
CA LYS A 364 -8.49 -1.22 -19.27
C LYS A 364 -9.48 -1.72 -20.31
N ASN A 365 -10.35 -2.65 -19.94
CA ASN A 365 -11.39 -3.19 -20.82
C ASN A 365 -12.43 -2.14 -21.25
N LYS A 366 -12.69 -1.11 -20.43
CA LYS A 366 -13.55 0.02 -20.81
C LYS A 366 -12.88 0.95 -21.82
N TYR A 367 -11.59 1.25 -21.64
CA TYR A 367 -10.85 2.14 -22.55
C TYR A 367 -10.53 1.53 -23.93
N ILE A 368 -10.50 0.20 -24.04
CA ILE A 368 -10.29 -0.50 -25.33
C ILE A 368 -11.59 -0.60 -26.15
N LYS A 369 -12.76 -0.41 -25.53
CA LYS A 369 -14.08 -0.49 -26.18
C LYS A 369 -14.67 0.86 -26.60
N THR A 370 -13.97 1.95 -26.33
CA THR A 370 -14.26 3.32 -26.80
C THR A 370 -13.25 3.71 -27.85
#